data_AF-A0A645G3U8-F1
#
_entry.id   AF-A0A645G3U8-F1
#
_cell.length_a   1.000
_cell.length_b   1.000
_cell.length_c   1.000
_cell.angle_alpha   90.00
_cell.angle_beta   90.00
_cell.angle_gamma   90.00
#
_symmetry.space_group_name_H-M   'P 1'
#
loop_
_entity.id
_entity.type
_entity.pdbx_description
1 polymer ?
#
loop_
_entity_poly.entity_id
_entity_poly.type
_entity_poly.pdbx_seq_one_letter_code
_entity_poly.pdbx_strand_id
1 'polypeptide(L)'
;MTLLSLVLAWLAEHDADRAAQGLEDPKITVTLNDGDTSDVELDIFFEEALAVIEDPAGPIKFEGTRWSMAPTVLTPAEKLTGLHGAVRGDHV
;
A
#
# COMPACT_ATOMS: atom_id res chain seq x y z
N MET A 1 -22.02 4.27 2.62
CA MET A 1 -20.56 4.15 2.76
C MET A 1 -19.98 3.31 1.62
N THR A 2 -19.92 3.89 0.42
CA THR A 2 -19.48 3.16 -0.79
C THR A 2 -17.95 3.10 -0.91
N LEU A 3 -17.24 4.13 -0.41
CA LEU A 3 -15.78 4.22 -0.49
C LEU A 3 -15.08 3.05 0.22
N LEU A 4 -15.38 2.81 1.49
CA LEU A 4 -14.78 1.69 2.25
C LEU A 4 -15.04 0.35 1.57
N SER A 5 -16.28 0.13 1.10
CA SER A 5 -16.64 -1.12 0.43
C SER A 5 -15.84 -1.33 -0.85
N LEU A 6 -15.60 -0.28 -1.62
CA LEU A 6 -14.77 -0.33 -2.84
C LEU A 6 -13.33 -0.68 -2.52
N VAL A 7 -12.75 -0.03 -1.50
CA VAL A 7 -11.38 -0.28 -1.06
C VAL A 7 -11.23 -1.72 -0.56
N LEU A 8 -12.15 -2.19 0.29
CA LEU A 8 -12.11 -3.55 0.83
C LEU A 8 -12.27 -4.60 -0.27
N ALA A 9 -13.12 -4.35 -1.26
CA ALA A 9 -13.28 -5.26 -2.42
C ALA A 9 -11.98 -5.35 -3.24
N TRP A 10 -11.31 -4.23 -3.48
CA TRP A 10 -10.02 -4.21 -4.18
C TRP A 10 -8.94 -4.96 -3.38
N LEU A 11 -8.84 -4.72 -2.07
CA LEU A 11 -7.88 -5.42 -1.21
C LEU A 11 -8.14 -6.92 -1.17
N ALA A 12 -9.40 -7.35 -1.13
CA ALA A 12 -9.73 -8.77 -1.16
C ALA A 12 -9.28 -9.47 -2.45
N GLU A 13 -9.25 -8.75 -3.59
CA GLU A 13 -8.81 -9.28 -4.88
C GLU A 13 -7.29 -9.21 -5.08
N HIS A 14 -6.63 -8.18 -4.56
CA HIS A 14 -5.24 -7.85 -4.87
C HIS A 14 -4.26 -7.99 -3.70
N ASP A 15 -4.74 -8.23 -2.49
CA ASP A 15 -3.94 -8.37 -1.26
C ASP A 15 -4.42 -9.58 -0.44
N ALA A 16 -4.42 -10.76 -1.06
CA ALA A 16 -4.97 -11.99 -0.49
C ALA A 16 -4.16 -12.53 0.70
N ASP A 17 -2.86 -12.23 0.76
CA ASP A 17 -1.95 -12.74 1.78
C ASP A 17 -1.92 -11.89 3.06
N ARG A 18 -2.63 -10.75 3.08
CA ARG A 18 -2.69 -9.80 4.20
C ARG A 18 -2.91 -10.45 5.56
N ALA A 19 -3.84 -11.42 5.62
CA ALA A 19 -4.16 -12.13 6.86
C ALA A 19 -3.04 -13.07 7.31
N ALA A 20 -2.35 -13.73 6.37
CA ALA A 20 -1.21 -14.60 6.66
C ALA A 20 0.02 -13.79 7.10
N GLN A 21 0.15 -12.57 6.56
CA GLN A 21 1.16 -11.58 6.94
C GLN A 21 0.87 -10.89 8.28
N GLY A 22 -0.34 -11.06 8.84
CA GLY A 22 -0.73 -10.43 10.10
C GLY A 22 -0.88 -8.91 10.01
N LEU A 23 -1.12 -8.37 8.82
CA LEU A 23 -1.32 -6.94 8.60
C LEU A 23 -2.66 -6.47 9.18
N GLU A 24 -2.67 -5.26 9.73
CA GLU A 24 -3.88 -4.67 10.32
C GLU A 24 -4.95 -4.36 9.27
N ASP A 25 -6.22 -4.47 9.67
CA ASP A 25 -7.37 -4.08 8.84
C ASP A 25 -7.29 -2.60 8.44
N PRO A 26 -7.71 -2.23 7.22
CA PRO A 26 -7.81 -0.83 6.81
C PRO A 26 -8.63 -0.01 7.80
N LYS A 27 -8.09 1.13 8.22
CA LYS A 27 -8.78 2.05 9.13
C LYS A 27 -9.32 3.23 8.35
N ILE A 28 -10.56 3.61 8.66
CA ILE A 28 -11.20 4.79 8.10
C ILE A 28 -11.56 5.75 9.23
N THR A 29 -11.07 6.97 9.12
CA THR A 29 -11.44 8.07 10.02
C THR A 29 -12.20 9.09 9.19
N VAL A 30 -13.42 9.43 9.62
CA VAL A 30 -14.23 10.45 8.96
C VAL A 30 -14.40 11.62 9.91
N THR A 31 -13.94 12.79 9.47
CA THR A 31 -14.09 14.04 10.20
C THR A 31 -15.13 14.88 9.48
N LEU A 32 -16.20 15.26 10.17
CA LEU A 32 -17.22 16.14 9.61
C LEU A 32 -16.67 17.57 9.57
N ASN A 33 -16.75 18.20 8.40
CA ASN A 33 -16.30 19.59 8.23
C ASN A 33 -17.50 20.53 8.44
N ASP A 34 -18.58 20.29 7.68
CA ASP A 34 -19.86 21.00 7.76
C ASP A 34 -21.03 20.05 7.39
N GLY A 35 -22.22 20.60 7.11
CA GLY A 35 -23.41 19.81 6.79
C GLY A 35 -23.34 19.07 5.45
N ASP A 36 -22.42 19.45 4.56
CA ASP A 36 -22.34 18.95 3.19
C ASP A 36 -20.99 18.29 2.86
N THR A 37 -19.97 18.46 3.71
CA THR A 37 -18.60 17.99 3.45
C THR A 37 -17.98 17.27 4.64
N SER A 38 -17.05 16.36 4.35
CA SER A 38 -16.31 15.60 5.36
C SER A 38 -14.94 15.20 4.81
N ASP A 39 -13.95 15.19 5.68
CA ASP A 39 -12.63 14.65 5.39
C ASP A 39 -12.62 13.15 5.71
N VAL A 40 -12.02 12.36 4.82
CA VAL A 40 -11.88 10.92 4.99
C VAL A 40 -10.41 10.55 4.92
N GLU A 41 -9.90 10.02 6.02
CA GLU A 41 -8.56 9.47 6.13
C GLU A 41 -8.64 7.94 6.08
N LEU A 42 -7.73 7.33 5.32
CA LEU A 42 -7.68 5.90 5.07
C LEU A 42 -6.26 5.40 5.29
N ASP A 43 -6.08 4.56 6.30
CA ASP A 43 -4.80 3.94 6.61
C ASP A 43 -4.82 2.48 6.16
N ILE A 44 -3.86 2.10 5.31
CA ILE A 44 -3.66 0.72 4.84
C ILE A 44 -2.20 0.38 4.99
N PHE A 45 -1.91 -0.76 5.62
CA PHE A 45 -0.57 -1.30 5.75
C PHE A 45 -0.31 -2.32 4.65
N PHE A 46 0.88 -2.27 4.07
CA PHE A 46 1.38 -3.24 3.11
C PHE A 46 2.72 -3.81 3.61
N GLU A 47 2.98 -5.07 3.29
CA GLU A 47 4.27 -5.71 3.54
C GLU A 47 5.01 -5.92 2.22
N GLU A 48 6.28 -5.50 2.18
CA GLU A 48 7.16 -5.77 1.05
C GLU A 48 8.03 -7.00 1.35
N ALA A 49 7.86 -8.06 0.56
CA ALA A 49 8.65 -9.26 0.72
C ALA A 49 10.11 -9.02 0.35
N LEU A 50 11.03 -9.36 1.26
CA LEU A 50 12.45 -9.39 0.96
C LEU A 50 12.76 -10.60 0.06
N ALA A 51 13.20 -10.34 -1.16
CA ALA A 51 13.67 -11.36 -2.08
C ALA A 51 15.20 -11.40 -2.14
N VAL A 52 15.74 -12.58 -2.41
CA VAL A 52 17.17 -12.80 -2.67
C VAL A 52 17.37 -13.46 -4.03
N ILE A 53 18.50 -13.17 -4.65
CA ILE A 53 18.93 -13.80 -5.91
C ILE A 53 20.28 -14.46 -5.72
N GLU A 54 20.52 -15.55 -6.46
CA GLU A 54 21.82 -16.21 -6.45
C GLU A 54 22.89 -15.27 -7.02
N ASP A 55 24.00 -15.15 -6.29
CA ASP A 55 25.13 -14.31 -6.65
C ASP A 55 26.42 -14.97 -6.13
N PRO A 56 27.28 -15.50 -7.01
CA PRO A 56 28.56 -16.11 -6.61
C PRO A 56 29.49 -15.17 -5.83
N ALA A 57 29.35 -13.85 -5.97
CA ALA A 57 30.07 -12.84 -5.21
C ALA A 57 29.25 -12.29 -4.01
N GLY A 58 28.03 -12.79 -3.82
CA GLY A 58 27.06 -12.29 -2.87
C GLY A 58 27.52 -12.43 -1.40
N PRO A 59 27.10 -11.48 -0.54
CA PRO A 59 27.55 -11.41 0.84
C PRO A 59 26.90 -12.46 1.74
N ILE A 60 25.75 -13.00 1.37
CA ILE A 60 24.99 -13.97 2.18
C ILE A 60 25.39 -15.38 1.76
N LYS A 61 25.77 -16.25 2.72
CA LYS A 61 26.08 -17.67 2.46
C LYS A 61 25.01 -18.54 3.09
N PHE A 62 24.34 -19.37 2.28
CA PHE A 62 23.30 -20.27 2.76
C PHE A 62 23.21 -21.52 1.87
N GLU A 63 23.13 -22.70 2.49
CA GLU A 63 23.06 -24.00 1.81
C GLU A 63 24.12 -24.25 0.71
N GLY A 64 25.34 -23.73 0.92
CA GLY A 64 26.44 -23.89 -0.04
C GLY A 64 26.38 -22.92 -1.24
N THR A 65 25.32 -22.14 -1.37
CA THR A 65 25.14 -21.08 -2.36
C THR A 65 25.40 -19.70 -1.74
N ARG A 66 25.72 -18.73 -2.59
CA ARG A 66 25.84 -17.32 -2.20
C ARG A 66 24.70 -16.51 -2.79
N TRP A 67 24.23 -15.54 -2.01
CA TRP A 67 23.04 -14.76 -2.30
C TRP A 67 23.31 -13.27 -2.10
N SER A 68 22.62 -12.47 -2.91
CA SER A 68 22.50 -11.02 -2.75
C SER A 68 21.03 -10.65 -2.61
N MET A 69 20.76 -9.51 -1.98
CA MET A 69 19.42 -8.94 -1.95
C MET A 69 18.94 -8.70 -3.38
N ALA A 70 17.72 -9.10 -3.70
CA ALA A 70 17.10 -8.72 -4.96
C ALA A 70 16.96 -7.19 -5.01
N PRO A 71 17.14 -6.57 -6.19
CA PRO A 71 16.85 -5.14 -6.35
C PRO A 71 15.38 -4.87 -6.02
N THR A 72 15.13 -3.82 -5.23
CA THR A 72 13.78 -3.32 -4.97
C THR A 72 13.11 -2.89 -6.28
N VAL A 73 11.91 -3.41 -6.56
CA VAL A 73 11.09 -2.98 -7.69
C VAL A 73 10.14 -1.89 -7.22
N LEU A 74 10.45 -0.64 -7.53
CA LEU A 74 9.57 0.49 -7.24
C LEU A 74 8.56 0.67 -8.37
N THR A 75 7.27 0.58 -8.06
CA THR A 75 6.17 0.88 -9.00
C THR A 75 5.41 2.14 -8.55
N PRO A 76 5.96 3.35 -8.83
CA PRO A 76 5.26 4.59 -8.50
C PRO A 76 3.96 4.69 -9.30
N ALA A 77 2.91 5.23 -8.68
CA ALA A 77 1.68 5.54 -9.41
C ALA A 77 1.95 6.67 -10.42
N GLU A 78 1.84 6.35 -11.72
CA GLU A 78 2.21 7.29 -12.80
C GLU A 78 1.04 8.18 -13.24
N LYS A 79 -0.20 7.68 -13.14
CA LYS A 79 -1.39 8.38 -13.64
C LYS A 79 -2.60 8.14 -12.77
N LEU A 80 -3.20 9.23 -12.32
CA LEU A 80 -4.53 9.21 -11.71
C LEU A 80 -5.58 9.44 -12.81
N THR A 81 -6.58 8.56 -12.92
CA THR A 81 -7.66 8.71 -13.91
C THR A 81 -9.00 8.70 -13.18
N GLY A 82 -9.86 9.70 -13.45
CA GLY A 82 -11.22 9.72 -12.92
C GLY A 82 -11.39 10.33 -11.52
N LEU A 83 -10.31 10.78 -10.86
CA LEU A 83 -10.44 11.56 -9.63
C LEU A 83 -10.99 12.96 -9.96
N HIS A 84 -12.22 13.25 -9.52
CA HIS A 84 -12.79 14.59 -9.55
C HIS A 84 -12.79 15.12 -8.11
N GLY A 85 -11.86 16.02 -7.81
CA GLY A 85 -11.75 16.68 -6.51
C GLY A 85 -11.21 18.10 -6.69
N ALA A 86 -11.75 19.05 -5.95
CA ALA A 86 -11.22 20.42 -5.92
C ALA A 86 -10.20 20.52 -4.78
N VAL A 87 -8.95 20.87 -5.10
CA VAL A 87 -8.01 21.32 -4.07
C VAL A 87 -8.47 22.70 -3.61
N ARG A 88 -9.08 22.79 -2.43
CA ARG A 88 -9.24 24.08 -1.75
C ARG A 88 -7.89 24.39 -1.07
N GLY A 89 -7.03 25.10 -1.79
CA GLY A 89 -5.84 25.67 -1.17
C GLY A 89 -6.27 26.85 -0.31
N ASP A 90 -6.10 26.74 1.00
CA ASP A 90 -5.99 27.89 1.91
C ASP A 90 -5.20 27.47 3.15
N HIS A 91 -3.88 27.59 3.06
CA HIS A 91 -3.01 27.74 4.23
C HIS A 91 -2.02 28.87 3.94
N VAL A 92 -2.35 30.05 4.45
CA VAL A 92 -1.40 31.11 4.85
C VAL A 92 -0.97 30.82 6.28
#